data_AF-A0A149U6F3-F1
#
_entry.id   AF-A0A149U6F3-F1
#
_cell.length_a   1.000
_cell.length_b   1.000
_cell.length_c   1.000
_cell.angle_alpha   90.00
_cell.angle_beta   90.00
_cell.angle_gamma   90.00
#
_symmetry.space_group_name_H-M   'P 1'
#
loop_
_entity.id
_entity.type
_entity.pdbx_description
1 polymer ?
#
loop_
_entity_poly.entity_id
_entity_poly.type
_entity_poly.pdbx_seq_one_letter_code
_entity_poly.pdbx_strand_id
1 'polypeptide(L)'
;SYIDAYFARYPGIRDYMERMREEARLHGYVLTPFGRRCYVPGIQEKSAARRQYAERQAINAPLQGGAADIIKRAMVRLPRALKEAGLSARMLLQVHDELLFEADEAEAEAVAALAREVMEAAATLSVPLVVETGIGRNWAEAH
;
A
#
# COMPACT_ATOMS: atom_id res chain seq x y z
N SER A 1 -17.22 -1.83 -26.17
CA SER A 1 -16.91 -0.52 -25.55
C SER A 1 -15.42 -0.45 -25.18
N TYR A 2 -14.91 0.69 -24.71
CA TYR A 2 -13.53 0.80 -24.18
C TYR A 2 -13.28 -0.17 -23.01
N ILE A 3 -14.26 -0.30 -22.10
CA ILE A 3 -14.18 -1.19 -20.93
C ILE A 3 -14.08 -2.66 -21.35
N ASP A 4 -14.81 -3.07 -22.39
CA ASP A 4 -14.73 -4.46 -22.89
C ASP A 4 -13.37 -4.77 -23.49
N ALA A 5 -12.80 -3.83 -24.26
CA ALA A 5 -11.46 -3.97 -24.82
C ALA A 5 -10.39 -4.02 -23.71
N TYR A 6 -10.55 -3.22 -22.66
CA TYR A 6 -9.66 -3.23 -21.49
C TYR A 6 -9.68 -4.59 -20.77
N PHE A 7 -10.87 -5.16 -20.53
CA PHE A 7 -11.00 -6.48 -19.91
C PHE A 7 -10.56 -7.62 -20.84
N ALA A 8 -10.73 -7.49 -22.15
CA ALA A 8 -10.19 -8.46 -23.10
C ALA A 8 -8.66 -8.48 -23.09
N ARG A 9 -8.02 -7.31 -22.90
CA ARG A 9 -6.57 -7.20 -22.78
C ARG A 9 -6.04 -7.65 -21.42
N TYR A 10 -6.78 -7.39 -20.34
CA TYR A 10 -6.39 -7.68 -18.96
C TYR A 10 -7.49 -8.50 -18.24
N PRO A 11 -7.69 -9.77 -18.62
CA PRO A 11 -8.81 -10.59 -18.13
C PRO A 11 -8.79 -10.78 -16.60
N GLY A 12 -7.60 -10.92 -16.01
CA GLY A 12 -7.43 -11.12 -14.57
C GLY A 12 -7.97 -9.97 -13.70
N ILE A 13 -8.15 -8.76 -14.25
CA ILE A 13 -8.77 -7.64 -13.53
C ILE A 13 -10.26 -7.93 -13.29
N ARG A 14 -10.98 -8.42 -14.31
CA ARG A 14 -12.39 -8.76 -14.18
C ARG A 14 -12.57 -9.93 -13.20
N ASP A 15 -11.72 -10.94 -13.31
CA ASP A 15 -11.75 -12.12 -12.43
C ASP A 15 -11.50 -11.72 -10.97
N TYR A 16 -10.54 -10.83 -10.73
CA TYR A 16 -10.29 -10.25 -9.42
C TYR A 16 -11.52 -9.53 -8.87
N MET A 17 -12.14 -8.66 -9.67
CA MET A 17 -13.30 -7.88 -9.23
C MET A 17 -14.50 -8.78 -8.88
N GLU A 18 -14.80 -9.81 -9.68
CA GLU A 18 -15.86 -10.78 -9.36
C GLU A 18 -15.54 -11.57 -8.09
N ARG A 19 -14.31 -12.08 -7.97
CA ARG A 19 -13.89 -12.83 -6.78
C ARG A 19 -14.04 -12.00 -5.50
N MET A 20 -13.61 -10.74 -5.49
CA MET A 20 -13.75 -9.90 -4.29
C MET A 20 -15.22 -9.63 -3.92
N ARG A 21 -16.10 -9.46 -4.91
CA ARG A 21 -17.55 -9.35 -4.65
C ARG A 21 -18.11 -10.62 -4.04
N GLU A 22 -17.71 -11.78 -4.56
CA GLU A 22 -18.17 -13.08 -4.07
C GLU A 22 -17.69 -13.35 -2.64
N GLU A 23 -16.40 -13.17 -2.37
CA GLU A 23 -15.80 -13.27 -1.03
C GLU A 23 -16.53 -12.38 -0.02
N ALA A 24 -16.77 -11.11 -0.39
CA ALA A 24 -17.48 -10.17 0.47
C ALA A 24 -18.93 -10.61 0.74
N ARG A 25 -19.65 -11.15 -0.26
CA ARG A 25 -21.02 -11.65 -0.07
C ARG A 25 -21.04 -12.89 0.81
N LEU A 26 -20.08 -13.81 0.63
CA LEU A 26 -20.02 -15.06 1.38
C LEU A 26 -19.63 -14.83 2.85
N HIS A 27 -18.65 -13.96 3.10
CA HIS A 27 -18.03 -13.82 4.42
C HIS A 27 -18.39 -12.51 5.15
N GLY A 28 -18.89 -11.50 4.43
CA GLY A 28 -19.10 -10.15 4.97
C GLY A 28 -17.82 -9.32 5.09
N TYR A 29 -16.68 -9.86 4.63
CA TYR A 29 -15.39 -9.19 4.62
C TYR A 29 -14.52 -9.70 3.46
N VAL A 30 -13.47 -8.96 3.15
CA VAL A 30 -12.38 -9.39 2.27
C VAL A 30 -11.06 -9.32 3.04
N LEU A 31 -10.01 -9.98 2.53
CA LEU A 31 -8.68 -10.00 3.15
C LEU A 31 -7.71 -9.14 2.36
N THR A 32 -6.81 -8.42 3.05
CA THR A 32 -5.59 -7.92 2.42
C THR A 32 -4.66 -9.10 2.08
N PRO A 33 -3.65 -8.91 1.20
CA PRO A 33 -2.65 -9.93 0.92
C PRO A 33 -1.90 -10.45 2.16
N PHE A 34 -1.94 -9.71 3.27
CA PHE A 34 -1.29 -10.07 4.54
C PHE A 34 -2.27 -10.58 5.61
N GLY A 35 -3.51 -10.90 5.21
CA GLY A 35 -4.50 -11.57 6.07
C GLY A 35 -5.32 -10.63 6.96
N ARG A 36 -5.20 -9.31 6.83
CA ARG A 36 -6.06 -8.37 7.57
C ARG A 36 -7.47 -8.40 7.00
N ARG A 37 -8.48 -8.56 7.88
CA ARG A 37 -9.90 -8.48 7.51
C ARG A 37 -10.33 -7.04 7.28
N CYS A 38 -10.98 -6.81 6.14
CA CYS A 38 -11.66 -5.58 5.77
C CYS A 38 -13.16 -5.89 5.68
N TYR A 39 -13.90 -5.58 6.74
CA TYR A 39 -15.35 -5.78 6.77
C TYR A 39 -16.05 -4.87 5.76
N VAL A 40 -17.03 -5.42 5.05
CA VAL A 40 -17.74 -4.72 3.97
C VAL A 40 -19.21 -4.52 4.40
N PRO A 41 -19.50 -3.50 5.22
CA PRO A 41 -20.86 -3.22 5.65
C PRO A 41 -21.74 -2.89 4.44
N GLY A 42 -22.94 -3.46 4.42
CA GLY A 42 -23.91 -3.23 3.35
C GLY A 42 -23.83 -4.17 2.15
N ILE A 43 -22.94 -5.17 2.16
CA ILE A 43 -22.82 -6.15 1.06
C ILE A 43 -24.08 -7.03 0.90
N GLN A 44 -24.87 -7.19 1.97
CA GLN A 44 -26.15 -7.90 1.98
C GLN A 44 -27.38 -6.97 1.98
N GLU A 45 -27.19 -5.66 1.76
CA GLU A 45 -28.31 -4.70 1.76
C GLU A 45 -29.26 -4.96 0.59
N LYS A 46 -30.57 -4.81 0.85
CA LYS A 46 -31.60 -4.91 -0.19
C LYS A 46 -31.49 -3.76 -1.19
N SER A 47 -31.15 -2.57 -0.71
CA SER A 47 -30.91 -1.39 -1.55
C SER A 47 -29.77 -1.64 -2.53
N ALA A 48 -30.10 -1.63 -3.83
CA ALA A 48 -29.13 -1.85 -4.90
C ALA A 48 -27.98 -0.84 -4.86
N ALA A 49 -28.27 0.44 -4.58
CA ALA A 49 -27.26 1.49 -4.50
C ALA A 49 -26.27 1.25 -3.34
N ARG A 50 -26.76 0.87 -2.16
CA ARG A 50 -25.89 0.55 -1.01
C ARG A 50 -25.05 -0.70 -1.27
N ARG A 51 -25.66 -1.73 -1.85
CA ARG A 51 -24.95 -2.96 -2.21
C ARG A 51 -23.86 -2.72 -3.26
N GLN A 52 -24.13 -1.94 -4.31
CA GLN A 52 -23.12 -1.56 -5.30
C GLN A 52 -22.00 -0.70 -4.72
N TYR A 53 -22.29 0.15 -3.72
CA TYR A 53 -21.25 0.85 -2.97
C TYR A 53 -20.37 -0.13 -2.18
N ALA A 54 -20.99 -1.07 -1.45
CA ALA A 54 -20.27 -2.11 -0.72
C ALA A 54 -19.41 -2.99 -1.64
N GLU A 55 -19.90 -3.35 -2.82
CA GLU A 55 -19.13 -4.11 -3.82
C GLU A 55 -17.89 -3.34 -4.31
N ARG A 56 -17.99 -2.02 -4.49
CA ARG A 56 -16.81 -1.18 -4.80
C ARG A 56 -15.80 -1.16 -3.65
N GLN A 57 -16.28 -1.13 -2.40
CA GLN A 57 -15.41 -1.21 -1.22
C GLN A 57 -14.72 -2.57 -1.14
N ALA A 58 -15.42 -3.67 -1.43
CA ALA A 58 -14.84 -5.01 -1.45
C ALA A 58 -13.68 -5.15 -2.45
N ILE A 59 -13.79 -4.50 -3.61
CA ILE A 59 -12.74 -4.50 -4.63
C ILE A 59 -11.53 -3.65 -4.19
N ASN A 60 -11.76 -2.49 -3.59
CA ASN A 60 -10.69 -1.54 -3.26
C ASN A 60 -9.96 -1.87 -1.95
N ALA A 61 -10.67 -2.40 -0.95
CA ALA A 61 -10.14 -2.59 0.39
C ALA A 61 -8.89 -3.49 0.46
N PRO A 62 -8.78 -4.61 -0.30
CA PRO A 62 -7.57 -5.41 -0.33
C PRO A 62 -6.38 -4.68 -0.95
N LEU A 63 -6.61 -3.84 -1.96
CA LEU A 63 -5.57 -3.08 -2.66
C LEU A 63 -5.01 -1.98 -1.75
N GLN A 64 -5.88 -1.09 -1.25
CA GLN A 64 -5.49 -0.01 -0.33
C GLN A 64 -5.00 -0.56 1.00
N GLY A 65 -5.66 -1.59 1.51
CA GLY A 65 -5.27 -2.26 2.74
C GLY A 65 -3.92 -2.95 2.62
N GLY A 66 -3.65 -3.60 1.49
CA GLY A 66 -2.35 -4.20 1.19
C GLY A 66 -1.23 -3.17 1.18
N ALA A 67 -1.41 -2.03 0.50
CA ALA A 67 -0.45 -0.92 0.51
C ALA A 67 -0.20 -0.40 1.95
N ALA A 68 -1.28 -0.21 2.73
CA ALA A 68 -1.18 0.20 4.13
C ALA A 68 -0.46 -0.83 5.02
N ASP A 69 -0.57 -2.11 4.71
CA ASP A 69 0.16 -3.16 5.43
C ASP A 69 1.65 -3.12 5.08
N ILE A 70 2.00 -2.94 3.80
CA ILE A 70 3.38 -2.84 3.32
C ILE A 70 4.10 -1.67 3.99
N ILE A 71 3.51 -0.46 3.94
CA ILE A 71 4.16 0.74 4.49
C ILE A 71 4.38 0.61 5.99
N LYS A 72 3.40 0.06 6.73
CA LYS A 72 3.55 -0.18 8.17
C LYS A 72 4.64 -1.19 8.49
N ARG A 73 4.77 -2.25 7.68
CA ARG A 73 5.87 -3.21 7.83
C ARG A 73 7.23 -2.56 7.56
N ALA A 74 7.33 -1.60 6.64
CA ALA A 74 8.55 -0.81 6.46
C ALA A 74 8.83 0.09 7.68
N MET A 75 7.83 0.85 8.12
CA MET A 75 7.93 1.76 9.28
C MET A 75 8.38 1.06 10.56
N VAL A 76 7.96 -0.18 10.81
CA VAL A 76 8.40 -0.96 11.98
C VAL A 76 9.86 -1.40 11.88
N ARG A 77 10.40 -1.59 10.67
CA ARG A 77 11.78 -2.05 10.44
C ARG A 77 12.79 -0.90 10.44
N LEU A 78 12.40 0.27 9.91
CA LEU A 78 13.27 1.43 9.71
C LEU A 78 14.01 1.91 10.97
N PRO A 79 13.37 2.09 12.14
CA PRO A 79 14.07 2.57 13.34
C PRO A 79 15.20 1.66 13.78
N ARG A 80 15.00 0.34 13.67
CA ARG A 80 16.03 -0.64 13.99
C ARG A 80 17.16 -0.60 12.96
N ALA A 81 16.83 -0.55 11.68
CA ALA A 81 17.80 -0.48 10.60
C ALA A 81 18.69 0.78 10.71
N LEU A 82 18.09 1.95 10.94
CA LEU A 82 18.81 3.21 11.16
C LEU A 82 19.79 3.10 12.33
N LYS A 83 19.33 2.53 13.45
CA LYS A 83 20.17 2.32 14.64
C LYS A 83 21.32 1.36 14.39
N GLU A 84 21.08 0.25 13.69
CA GLU A 84 22.11 -0.75 13.36
C GLU A 84 23.15 -0.19 12.38
N ALA A 85 22.76 0.73 11.49
CA ALA A 85 23.64 1.46 10.58
C ALA A 85 24.37 2.65 11.24
N GLY A 86 24.04 2.99 12.49
CA GLY A 86 24.64 4.13 13.19
C GLY A 86 24.17 5.50 12.68
N LEU A 87 23.04 5.56 11.95
CA LEU A 87 22.49 6.79 11.40
C LEU A 87 21.57 7.47 12.42
N SER A 88 21.64 8.80 12.48
CA SER A 88 20.91 9.61 13.47
C SER A 88 19.55 10.11 12.97
N ALA A 89 19.22 9.84 11.69
CA ALA A 89 18.00 10.31 11.05
C ALA A 89 16.71 9.91 11.75
N ARG A 90 15.71 10.78 11.64
CA ARG A 90 14.38 10.64 12.26
C ARG A 90 13.31 10.54 11.19
N MET A 91 12.51 9.48 11.23
CA MET A 91 11.28 9.39 10.44
C MET A 91 10.23 10.32 11.05
N LEU A 92 9.83 11.35 10.32
CA LEU A 92 8.95 12.42 10.81
C LEU A 92 7.48 12.19 10.47
N LEU A 93 7.20 11.88 9.21
CA LEU A 93 5.84 11.81 8.68
C LEU A 93 5.65 10.59 7.79
N GLN A 94 4.39 10.16 7.70
CA GLN A 94 3.92 9.21 6.71
C GLN A 94 2.72 9.83 6.00
N VAL A 95 2.76 9.93 4.68
CA VAL A 95 1.69 10.52 3.87
C VAL A 95 1.51 9.66 2.63
N HIS A 96 0.30 9.13 2.41
CA HIS A 96 0.01 8.17 1.35
C HIS A 96 0.93 6.94 1.39
N ASP A 97 1.87 6.83 0.47
CA ASP A 97 2.88 5.80 0.30
C ASP A 97 4.32 6.31 0.58
N GLU A 98 4.44 7.54 1.06
CA GLU A 98 5.70 8.23 1.34
C GLU A 98 6.05 8.22 2.84
N LEU A 99 7.36 8.14 3.13
CA LEU A 99 7.94 8.35 4.46
C LEU A 99 8.94 9.50 4.39
N LEU A 100 8.71 10.54 5.20
CA LEU A 100 9.60 11.70 5.27
C LEU A 100 10.58 11.53 6.42
N PHE A 101 11.86 11.79 6.14
CA PHE A 101 12.94 11.75 7.12
C PHE A 101 13.58 13.11 7.27
N GLU A 102 14.07 13.39 8.47
CA GLU A 102 15.04 14.45 8.73
C GLU A 102 16.37 13.80 9.10
N ALA A 103 17.44 14.22 8.44
CA ALA A 103 18.78 13.68 8.59
C ALA A 103 19.81 14.81 8.51
N ASP A 104 20.97 14.61 9.12
CA ASP A 104 22.13 15.48 8.86
C ASP A 104 22.54 15.37 7.39
N GLU A 105 23.01 16.48 6.80
CA GLU A 105 23.40 16.55 5.38
C GLU A 105 24.46 15.50 5.03
N ALA A 106 25.37 15.21 5.96
CA ALA A 106 26.39 14.17 5.78
C ALA A 106 25.85 12.74 5.75
N GLU A 107 24.64 12.51 6.30
CA GLU A 107 24.00 11.19 6.38
C GLU A 107 22.91 10.98 5.31
N ALA A 108 22.46 12.04 4.65
CA ALA A 108 21.25 12.03 3.80
C ALA A 108 21.26 10.93 2.72
N GLU A 109 22.36 10.75 1.99
CA GLU A 109 22.51 9.70 0.98
C GLU A 109 22.47 8.30 1.57
N ALA A 110 23.12 8.09 2.72
CA ALA A 110 23.11 6.80 3.41
C ALA A 110 21.72 6.45 3.96
N VAL A 111 21.00 7.44 4.47
CA VAL A 111 19.63 7.30 4.94
C VAL A 111 18.70 6.96 3.78
N ALA A 112 18.82 7.66 2.64
CA ALA A 112 18.02 7.39 1.45
C ALA A 112 18.24 5.97 0.92
N ALA A 113 19.51 5.54 0.81
CA ALA A 113 19.85 4.19 0.36
C ALA A 113 19.30 3.11 1.31
N LEU A 114 19.48 3.28 2.62
CA LEU A 114 18.97 2.33 3.61
C LEU A 114 17.43 2.30 3.63
N ALA A 115 16.79 3.46 3.58
CA ALA A 115 15.33 3.54 3.59
C ALA A 115 14.73 2.83 2.37
N ARG A 116 15.32 3.05 1.18
CA ARG A 116 14.96 2.36 -0.05
C ARG A 116 15.06 0.84 0.11
N GLU A 117 16.21 0.33 0.55
CA GLU A 117 16.41 -1.11 0.76
C GLU A 117 15.36 -1.71 1.70
N VAL A 118 15.13 -1.07 2.86
CA VAL A 118 14.18 -1.55 3.87
C VAL A 118 12.73 -1.51 3.35
N MET A 119 12.37 -0.46 2.61
CA MET A 119 11.03 -0.29 2.06
C MET A 119 10.76 -1.24 0.89
N GLU A 120 11.70 -1.45 -0.03
CA GLU A 120 11.56 -2.41 -1.14
C GLU A 120 11.50 -3.84 -0.63
N ALA A 121 12.26 -4.17 0.42
CA ALA A 121 12.19 -5.46 1.11
C ALA A 121 10.94 -5.62 2.00
N ALA A 122 10.05 -4.62 2.05
CA ALA A 122 8.98 -4.62 3.04
C ALA A 122 7.97 -5.75 2.82
N ALA A 123 7.81 -6.21 1.58
CA ALA A 123 6.98 -7.35 1.20
C ALA A 123 7.54 -8.09 -0.02
N THR A 124 7.29 -9.40 -0.07
CA THR A 124 7.56 -10.21 -1.25
C THR A 124 6.29 -10.27 -2.10
N LEU A 125 6.37 -9.74 -3.31
CA LEU A 125 5.28 -9.69 -4.28
C LEU A 125 5.73 -10.39 -5.58
N SER A 126 4.78 -10.75 -6.44
CA SER A 126 5.10 -11.31 -7.76
C SER A 126 5.71 -10.29 -8.73
N VAL A 127 5.68 -9.01 -8.37
CA VAL A 127 6.29 -7.89 -9.08
C VAL A 127 7.18 -7.12 -8.09
N PRO A 128 8.28 -6.49 -8.55
CA PRO A 128 9.15 -5.73 -7.65
C PRO A 128 8.41 -4.55 -7.03
N LEU A 129 8.62 -4.33 -5.73
CA LEU A 129 8.26 -3.08 -5.06
C LEU A 129 9.42 -2.10 -5.28
N VAL A 130 9.11 -0.91 -5.79
CA VAL A 130 10.11 0.10 -6.15
C VAL A 130 9.93 1.31 -5.24
N VAL A 131 11.04 1.88 -4.79
CA VAL A 131 11.03 3.08 -3.94
C VAL A 131 11.90 4.15 -4.57
N GLU A 132 11.30 5.31 -4.80
CA GLU A 132 11.98 6.52 -5.23
C GLU A 132 12.40 7.33 -3.98
N THR A 133 13.53 8.01 -4.05
CA THR A 133 14.03 8.84 -2.95
C THR A 133 14.48 10.18 -3.48
N GLY A 134 14.08 11.27 -2.84
CA GLY A 134 14.64 12.59 -3.04
C GLY A 134 15.22 13.16 -1.74
N ILE A 135 16.14 14.10 -1.89
CA ILE A 135 16.82 14.79 -0.79
C ILE A 135 16.71 16.28 -1.08
N GLY A 136 16.27 17.06 -0.10
CA GLY A 136 16.03 18.48 -0.24
C GLY A 136 16.02 19.20 1.11
N ARG A 137 16.12 20.53 1.09
CA ARG A 137 16.12 21.33 2.33
C ARG A 137 14.72 21.55 2.90
N ASN A 138 13.71 21.23 2.11
CA ASN A 138 12.31 21.21 2.50
C ASN A 138 11.60 20.08 1.75
N TRP A 139 10.38 19.78 2.18
CA TRP A 139 9.61 18.66 1.62
C TRP A 139 9.35 18.81 0.12
N ALA A 140 9.11 20.03 -0.38
CA ALA A 140 8.83 20.25 -1.81
C ALA A 140 10.05 20.04 -2.73
N GLU A 141 11.27 20.15 -2.21
CA GLU A 141 12.50 19.83 -2.94
C GLU A 141 12.85 18.34 -2.89
N ALA A 142 12.42 17.65 -1.84
CA ALA A 142 12.71 16.23 -1.62
C ALA A 142 11.65 15.29 -2.25
N HIS A 143 10.45 15.82 -2.54
CA HIS A 143 9.37 15.12 -3.24
C HIS A 143 9.57 15.22 -4.76
#